data_AF-A0A547PGA2-F1
#
_entry.id   AF-A0A547PGA2-F1
#
_cell.length_a   1.000
_cell.length_b   1.000
_cell.length_c   1.000
_cell.angle_alpha   90.00
_cell.angle_beta   90.00
_cell.angle_gamma   90.00
#
_symmetry.space_group_name_H-M   'P 1'
#
loop_
_entity.id
_entity.type
_entity.pdbx_description
1 polymer ?
#
loop_
_entity_poly.entity_id
_entity_poly.type
_entity_poly.pdbx_seq_one_letter_code
_entity_poly.pdbx_strand_id
1 'polypeptide(L)' 'DGRGRWIDNRMIERLWRSLKYECVYLNAFETGSEARDGIGDWISYYNKRRPHSSHGIMTPDEAYDRQSPDLKVAA' A
#
# COMPACT_ATOMS: atom_id res chain seq x y z
N ASP A 1 -17.48 1.63 -16.90
CA ASP A 1 -16.17 1.28 -17.47
C ASP A 1 -15.18 2.36 -17.05
N GLY A 2 -14.42 2.15 -15.96
CA GLY A 2 -13.55 3.17 -15.36
C GLY A 2 -12.19 3.35 -16.02
N ARG A 3 -11.98 2.83 -17.23
CA ARG A 3 -10.68 2.92 -17.92
C ARG A 3 -10.23 4.37 -18.08
N GLY A 4 -9.03 4.68 -17.58
CA GLY A 4 -8.37 5.97 -17.79
C GLY A 4 -8.80 7.12 -16.86
N ARG A 5 -9.58 6.86 -15.80
CA ARG A 5 -9.90 7.92 -14.84
C ARG A 5 -8.70 8.22 -13.94
N TRP A 6 -8.34 9.49 -13.85
CA TRP A 6 -7.26 9.96 -12.97
C TRP A 6 -7.50 9.61 -11.49
N ILE A 7 -8.76 9.53 -11.06
CA ILE A 7 -9.13 9.16 -9.67
C ILE A 7 -8.65 7.75 -9.33
N ASP A 8 -8.78 6.82 -10.27
CA ASP A 8 -8.39 5.41 -10.06
C ASP A 8 -6.85 5.29 -9.95
N ASN A 9 -6.10 6.16 -10.62
CA ASN A 9 -4.63 6.18 -10.55
C ASN A 9 -4.06 6.90 -9.31
N ARG A 10 -4.82 7.83 -8.72
CA ARG A 10 -4.35 8.69 -7.62
C ARG A 10 -3.82 7.91 -6.42
N MET A 11 -4.47 6.79 -6.07
CA MET A 11 -4.09 5.99 -4.91
C MET A 11 -2.77 5.25 -5.15
N ILE A 12 -2.63 4.61 -6.32
CA ILE A 12 -1.42 3.85 -6.67
C ILE A 12 -0.22 4.80 -6.89
N GLU A 13 -0.42 5.99 -7.46
CA GLU A 13 0.62 7.02 -7.59
C GLU A 13 1.17 7.46 -6.22
N ARG A 14 0.30 7.66 -5.23
CA ARG A 14 0.70 8.01 -3.87
C ARG A 14 1.51 6.91 -3.21
N LEU A 15 1.09 5.65 -3.37
CA LEU A 15 1.82 4.50 -2.87
C LEU A 15 3.22 4.43 -3.49
N TRP A 16 3.33 4.54 -4.82
CA TRP A 16 4.61 4.50 -5.52
C TRP A 16 5.53 5.66 -5.13
N ARG A 17 4.97 6.85 -4.87
CA ARG A 17 5.76 7.97 -4.38
C ARG A 17 6.36 7.64 -3.01
N SER A 18 5.55 7.20 -2.05
CA SER A 18 6.05 6.82 -0.72
C SER A 18 7.08 5.69 -0.80
N LEU A 19 6.82 4.60 -1.53
CA LEU A 19 7.76 3.48 -1.66
C LEU A 19 9.14 3.93 -2.17
N LYS A 20 9.16 4.80 -3.20
CA LYS A 20 10.43 5.25 -3.78
C LYS A 20 11.24 6.08 -2.79
N TYR A 21 10.62 7.05 -2.14
CA TYR A 21 11.34 7.97 -1.24
C TYR A 21 11.68 7.35 0.12
N GLU A 22 10.87 6.41 0.60
CA GLU A 22 11.01 5.84 1.94
C GLU A 22 11.76 4.49 1.94
N CYS A 23 11.92 3.84 0.78
CA CYS A 23 12.65 2.58 0.67
C CYS A 23 13.64 2.60 -0.50
N VAL A 24 13.18 2.67 -1.75
CA VAL A 24 14.04 2.40 -2.92
C VAL A 24 15.21 3.37 -3.04
N TYR A 25 15.00 4.66 -2.79
CA TYR A 25 16.06 5.67 -2.90
C TYR A 25 17.00 5.71 -1.69
N LEU A 26 16.61 5.11 -0.56
CA LEU A 26 17.43 5.06 0.65
C LEU A 26 18.29 3.80 0.72
N ASN A 27 17.97 2.77 -0.07
CA ASN A 27 18.64 1.48 -0.02
C ASN A 27 19.40 1.23 -1.32
N ALA A 28 20.66 0.81 -1.19
CA ALA A 28 21.47 0.32 -2.30
C ALA A 28 21.39 -1.21 -2.34
N PHE A 29 20.28 -1.74 -2.84
CA PHE A 29 20.12 -3.20 -3.00
C PHE A 29 21.14 -3.74 -4.00
N GLU A 30 21.95 -4.70 -3.58
CA GLU A 30 22.98 -5.32 -4.43
C GLU A 30 22.38 -6.43 -5.29
N THR A 31 21.32 -7.09 -4.79
CA THR A 31 20.65 -8.17 -5.49
C THR A 31 19.13 -7.98 -5.58
N GLY A 32 18.52 -8.66 -6.56
CA GLY A 32 17.06 -8.70 -6.68
C GLY A 32 16.36 -9.36 -5.48
N SER A 33 17.03 -10.31 -4.81
CA SER A 33 16.50 -10.95 -3.59
C SER A 33 16.41 -9.95 -2.44
N GLU A 34 17.47 -9.16 -2.23
CA GLU A 34 17.47 -8.08 -1.22
C GLU A 34 16.40 -7.02 -1.53
N ALA A 35 16.29 -6.62 -2.80
CA ALA A 35 15.27 -5.67 -3.22
C ALA A 35 13.85 -6.22 -2.94
N ARG A 36 13.61 -7.50 -3.24
CA ARG A 36 12.32 -8.15 -2.98
C ARG A 36 12.00 -8.15 -1.48
N ASP A 37 12.96 -8.52 -0.66
CA ASP A 37 12.75 -8.65 0.79
C ASP A 37 12.55 -7.26 1.42
N GLY A 38 13.39 -6.27 1.08
CA GLY A 38 13.26 -4.89 1.58
C GLY A 38 12.00 -4.16 1.10
N ILE A 39 11.59 -4.35 -0.16
CA ILE A 39 10.32 -3.83 -0.66
C ILE A 39 9.15 -4.55 0.01
N GLY A 40 9.24 -5.87 0.21
CA GLY A 40 8.22 -6.67 0.89
C GLY A 40 8.00 -6.23 2.34
N ASP A 41 9.07 -5.95 3.05
CA ASP A 41 9.02 -5.42 4.42
C ASP A 41 8.38 -4.02 4.44
N TRP A 42 8.75 -3.15 3.49
CA TRP A 42 8.16 -1.83 3.40
C TRP A 42 6.65 -1.88 3.08
N ILE A 43 6.23 -2.76 2.16
CA ILE A 43 4.80 -2.97 1.84
C ILE A 43 4.06 -3.50 3.07
N SER A 44 4.65 -4.45 3.80
CA SER A 44 4.07 -4.99 5.03
C SER A 44 3.89 -3.91 6.10
N TYR A 45 4.87 -3.04 6.27
CA TYR A 45 4.77 -1.88 7.14
C TYR A 45 3.66 -0.92 6.70
N TYR A 46 3.64 -0.55 5.41
CA TYR A 46 2.65 0.37 4.84
C TYR A 46 1.22 -0.14 5.06
N ASN A 47 0.96 -1.42 4.83
CA ASN A 47 -0.38 -2.00 4.94
C ASN A 47 -0.83 -2.28 6.38
N LYS A 48 0.09 -2.67 7.27
CA LYS A 48 -0.27 -3.21 8.60
C LYS A 48 0.02 -2.29 9.77
N ARG A 49 0.84 -1.27 9.58
CA ARG A 49 1.36 -0.45 10.71
C ARG A 49 1.25 1.04 10.48
N ARG A 50 1.22 1.50 9.23
CA ARG A 50 1.15 2.93 8.91
C ARG A 50 -0.29 3.43 8.97
N PRO A 51 -0.65 4.35 9.89
CA PRO A 51 -1.98 4.94 9.89
C PRO A 51 -2.14 5.97 8.78
N HIS A 52 -3.31 6.00 8.13
CA HIS A 52 -3.63 6.94 7.06
C HIS A 52 -4.77 7.87 7.46
N SER A 53 -4.54 9.18 7.38
CA SER A 53 -5.58 10.19 7.65
C SER A 53 -6.80 10.05 6.72
N SER A 54 -6.58 9.62 5.47
CA SER A 54 -7.65 9.34 4.51
C SER A 54 -8.56 8.18 4.93
N HIS A 55 -8.12 7.31 5.85
CA HIS A 55 -8.89 6.19 6.39
C HIS A 55 -9.29 6.41 7.86
N GLY A 56 -9.28 7.66 8.35
CA GLY A 56 -9.60 7.93 9.75
C GLY A 56 -8.54 7.42 10.73
N ILE A 57 -7.26 7.51 10.36
CA ILE A 57 -6.10 7.06 11.15
C ILE A 57 -5.99 5.53 11.25
N MET A 58 -6.76 4.80 10.43
CA MET A 58 -6.60 3.36 10.25
C MET A 58 -5.47 3.03 9.28
N THR A 59 -4.88 1.86 9.46
CA THR A 59 -4.01 1.21 8.47
C THR A 59 -4.84 0.71 7.27
N PRO A 60 -4.21 0.47 6.11
CA PRO A 60 -4.91 -0.12 4.96
C PRO A 60 -5.58 -1.47 5.26
N ASP A 61 -4.92 -2.36 6.01
CA ASP A 61 -5.52 -3.65 6.42
C ASP A 61 -6.77 -3.43 7.28
N GLU A 62 -6.69 -2.59 8.31
CA GLU A 62 -7.84 -2.30 9.17
C GLU A 62 -9.01 -1.68 8.40
N ALA A 63 -8.72 -0.77 7.46
CA ALA A 63 -9.72 -0.14 6.63
C ALA A 63 -10.39 -1.13 5.66
N TYR A 64 -9.62 -2.10 5.14
CA TYR A 64 -10.13 -3.17 4.29
C TYR A 64 -10.98 -4.17 5.07
N ASP A 65 -10.51 -4.60 6.25
CA ASP A 65 -11.23 -5.52 7.12
C ASP A 65 -12.54 -4.93 7.63
N ARG A 66 -12.56 -3.62 7.91
CA ARG A 66 -13.78 -2.89 8.29
C ARG A 66 -14.79 -2.76 7.16
N GLN A 67 -14.33 -2.73 5.91
CA GLN A 67 -15.20 -2.73 4.72
C GLN A 67 -15.64 -4.16 4.31
N SER A 68 -14.91 -5.19 4.75
CA SER A 68 -15.19 -6.60 4.45
C SER A 68 -16.31 -7.32 5.24
N PRO A 69 -17.03 -6.76 6.24
CA PRO A 69 -18.17 -7.47 6.82
C PRO A 69 -19.26 -7.77 5.77
N ASP A 70 -19.47 -6.86 4.81
CA ASP A 70 -20.50 -7.02 3.76
C ASP A 70 -20.07 -7.97 2.62
N LEU A 71 -18.77 -8.19 2.42
CA LEU A 71 -18.25 -9.11 1.39
C LEU A 71 -18.13 -10.56 1.89
N LYS A 72 -17.93 -10.77 3.20
CA LYS A 72 -17.83 -12.12 3.80
C LYS A 72 -19.18 -12.83 3.94
N VAL A 73 -20.31 -12.12 3.85
CA VAL A 73 -21.67 -12.69 3.86
C VAL A 73 -22.09 -13.22 2.47
N ALA A 74 -21.33 -12.90 1.42
CA ALA A 74 -21.67 -13.22 0.04
C ALA A 74 -20.76 -14.28 -0.63
N ALA A 75 -19.95 -15.01 0.14
CA ALA A 75 -19.05 -16.07 -0.34
C ALA A 75 -19.45 -17.46 0.18
#